data_AF-A0A2V7VH74-F1
#
_entry.id   AF-A0A2V7VH74-F1
#
_cell.length_a   1.000
_cell.length_b   1.000
_cell.length_c   1.000
_cell.angle_alpha   90.00
_cell.angle_beta   90.00
_cell.angle_gamma   90.00
#
_symmetry.space_group_name_H-M   'P 1'
#
loop_
_entity.id
_entity.type
_entity.pdbx_description
1 polymer ?
#
loop_
_entity_poly.entity_id
_entity_poly.type
_entity_poly.pdbx_seq_one_letter_code
_entity_poly.pdbx_strand_id
1 'polypeptide(L)'
;MRSRSLLLSAVACLLCGCTTITEEMPQPTKPDVGTPVPLPVVVVPVPIPSPVPATPAPAPTANPAQPTPAPPSGQGCGVGPGGGSGNDCPREQPSFLSEVEGAMDQLVREEPQLFNLNKTLKGCVNCYQVVNADRYVQRMAELMSQRGLCGLYDGEELAVKRTNAFNDQYDIFTADGFMRRQLGSYRSTCYPAWF
;
A
#
# COMPACT_ATOMS: atom_id res chain seq x y z
N MET A 1 -27.62 35.70 -54.83
CA MET A 1 -28.23 34.45 -55.32
C MET A 1 -27.86 33.35 -54.32
N ARG A 2 -28.77 32.96 -53.41
CA ARG A 2 -29.55 31.69 -53.45
C ARG A 2 -28.63 30.49 -53.70
N SER A 3 -28.49 29.48 -52.83
CA SER A 3 -29.59 28.77 -52.17
C SER A 3 -29.13 28.02 -50.91
N ARG A 4 -30.05 27.95 -49.95
CA ARG A 4 -30.07 27.05 -48.80
C ARG A 4 -30.42 25.63 -49.26
N SER A 5 -29.87 24.62 -48.60
CA SER A 5 -30.50 23.30 -48.47
C SER A 5 -30.27 22.76 -47.06
N LEU A 6 -31.34 22.81 -46.26
CA LEU A 6 -31.53 22.01 -45.05
C LEU A 6 -31.88 20.58 -45.47
N LEU A 7 -31.30 19.58 -44.80
CA LEU A 7 -31.82 18.21 -44.65
C LEU A 7 -31.48 17.79 -43.21
N LEU A 8 -32.42 17.91 -42.27
CA LEU A 8 -33.43 16.91 -41.86
C LEU A 8 -32.84 15.74 -41.06
N SER A 9 -33.24 15.76 -39.79
CA SER A 9 -33.08 14.82 -38.69
C SER A 9 -33.20 13.33 -39.01
N ALA A 10 -32.39 12.53 -38.32
CA ALA A 10 -32.78 11.20 -37.85
C ALA A 10 -32.25 11.01 -36.42
N VAL A 11 -33.12 11.31 -35.45
CA VAL A 11 -32.98 10.91 -34.06
C VAL A 11 -33.27 9.42 -33.98
N ALA A 12 -32.26 8.60 -33.71
CA ALA A 12 -32.44 7.20 -33.35
C ALA A 12 -32.17 7.05 -31.85
N CYS A 13 -33.25 7.04 -31.07
CA CYS A 13 -33.25 6.67 -29.66
C CYS A 13 -32.82 5.21 -29.51
N LEU A 14 -31.56 4.99 -29.07
CA LEU A 14 -31.11 3.71 -28.52
C LEU A 14 -31.25 3.77 -27.00
N LEU A 15 -32.49 3.55 -26.53
CA LEU A 15 -32.79 3.18 -25.15
C LEU A 15 -32.60 1.67 -25.02
N CYS A 16 -31.36 1.23 -24.77
CA CYS A 16 -31.08 -0.12 -24.30
C CYS A 16 -30.88 -0.08 -22.79
N GLY A 17 -31.65 -0.91 -22.09
CA GLY A 17 -32.00 -0.76 -20.68
C GLY A 17 -30.85 -0.91 -19.70
N CYS A 18 -30.92 -0.11 -18.63
CA CYS A 18 -30.25 -0.40 -17.37
C CYS A 18 -30.94 -1.61 -16.73
N THR A 19 -30.44 -2.82 -16.95
CA THR A 19 -30.79 -3.95 -16.08
C THR A 19 -29.95 -3.83 -14.81
N THR A 20 -30.55 -3.27 -13.77
CA THR A 20 -29.99 -3.31 -12.41
C THR A 20 -29.93 -4.77 -11.98
N ILE A 21 -28.72 -5.35 -11.94
CA ILE A 21 -28.47 -6.63 -11.30
C ILE A 21 -28.55 -6.37 -9.79
N THR A 22 -29.68 -6.68 -9.16
CA THR A 22 -29.73 -6.92 -7.72
C THR A 22 -29.15 -8.31 -7.50
N GLU A 23 -27.84 -8.41 -7.25
CA GLU A 23 -27.28 -9.62 -6.68
C GLU A 23 -27.83 -9.76 -5.26
N GLU A 24 -28.66 -10.78 -5.07
CA GLU A 24 -29.14 -11.21 -3.77
C GLU A 24 -27.95 -11.83 -3.02
N MET A 25 -27.46 -11.10 -2.02
CA MET A 25 -26.34 -11.52 -1.19
C MET A 25 -26.76 -12.75 -0.37
N PRO A 26 -26.06 -13.90 -0.45
CA PRO A 26 -26.40 -15.09 0.33
C PRO A 26 -26.42 -14.78 1.83
N GLN A 27 -27.56 -15.03 2.47
CA GLN A 27 -27.65 -14.85 3.92
C GLN A 27 -26.76 -15.88 4.65
N PRO A 28 -26.02 -15.47 5.69
CA PRO A 28 -25.27 -16.39 6.52
C PRO A 28 -26.21 -17.42 7.15
N THR A 29 -25.99 -18.70 6.85
CA THR A 29 -26.66 -19.81 7.53
C THR A 29 -26.38 -19.73 9.03
N LYS A 30 -27.46 -19.72 9.81
CA LYS A 30 -27.46 -19.74 11.27
C LYS A 30 -26.60 -20.92 11.77
N PRO A 31 -25.66 -20.71 12.71
CA PRO A 31 -24.92 -21.83 13.29
C PRO A 31 -25.88 -22.73 14.06
N ASP A 32 -25.84 -24.02 13.74
CA ASP A 32 -26.59 -25.07 14.42
C ASP A 32 -25.96 -25.27 15.81
N VAL A 33 -26.66 -24.84 16.86
CA VAL A 33 -26.22 -25.03 18.24
C VAL A 33 -26.59 -26.45 18.66
N GLY A 34 -25.70 -27.38 18.35
CA GLY A 34 -25.78 -28.75 18.83
C GLY A 34 -25.74 -28.80 20.37
N THR A 35 -26.65 -29.57 20.94
CA THR A 35 -26.79 -29.79 22.39
C THR A 35 -25.51 -30.38 22.99
N PRO A 36 -24.92 -29.79 24.06
CA PRO A 36 -23.70 -30.33 24.67
C PRO A 36 -24.01 -31.59 25.48
N VAL A 37 -23.28 -32.67 25.19
CA VAL A 37 -23.27 -33.91 25.97
C VAL A 37 -22.30 -33.74 27.14
N PRO A 38 -22.71 -33.99 28.41
CA PRO A 38 -21.81 -33.86 29.55
C PRO A 38 -20.84 -35.05 29.63
N LEU A 39 -19.54 -34.76 29.63
CA LEU A 39 -18.47 -35.72 29.97
C LEU A 39 -18.18 -35.65 31.47
N PRO A 40 -18.01 -36.79 32.17
CA PRO A 40 -17.61 -36.78 33.58
C PRO A 40 -16.11 -36.48 33.70
N VAL A 41 -15.77 -35.35 34.32
CA VAL A 41 -14.39 -34.96 34.66
C VAL A 41 -14.05 -35.49 36.05
N VAL A 42 -13.07 -36.41 36.12
CA VAL A 42 -12.50 -36.90 37.39
C VAL A 42 -11.36 -35.96 37.79
N VAL A 43 -11.52 -35.26 38.91
CA VAL A 43 -10.51 -34.33 39.45
C VAL A 43 -9.67 -35.06 40.49
N VAL A 44 -8.37 -35.24 40.21
CA VAL A 44 -7.36 -35.71 41.17
C VAL A 44 -6.57 -34.49 41.66
N PRO A 45 -6.53 -34.19 42.97
CA PRO A 45 -5.80 -33.04 43.47
C PRO A 45 -4.28 -33.28 43.45
N VAL A 46 -3.56 -32.40 42.73
CA VAL A 46 -2.09 -32.33 42.72
C VAL A 46 -1.65 -31.23 43.70
N PRO A 47 -0.71 -31.50 44.64
CA PRO A 47 -0.21 -30.49 45.56
C PRO A 47 0.64 -29.44 44.82
N ILE A 48 0.34 -28.17 45.07
CA ILE A 48 0.96 -27.01 44.45
C ILE A 48 2.08 -26.49 45.36
N PRO A 49 3.34 -26.37 44.91
CA PRO A 49 4.40 -25.77 45.71
C PRO A 49 4.25 -24.24 45.82
N SER A 50 4.49 -23.71 47.02
CA SER A 50 4.44 -22.28 47.33
C SER A 50 5.49 -21.47 46.56
N PRO A 51 5.17 -20.26 46.06
CA PRO A 51 6.11 -19.42 45.34
C PRO A 51 7.11 -18.72 46.28
N VAL A 52 8.39 -18.73 45.88
CA VAL A 52 9.48 -17.97 46.52
C VAL A 52 9.54 -16.56 45.90
N PRO A 53 9.70 -15.48 46.67
CA PRO A 53 9.84 -14.13 46.13
C PRO A 53 11.13 -13.95 45.33
N ALA A 54 11.03 -13.40 44.11
CA ALA A 54 12.19 -13.05 43.28
C ALA A 54 12.69 -11.62 43.57
N THR A 55 14.01 -11.47 43.69
CA THR A 55 14.72 -10.19 43.86
C THR A 55 14.74 -9.39 42.54
N PRO A 56 14.55 -8.05 42.54
CA PRO A 56 14.56 -7.25 41.30
C PRO A 56 15.97 -7.15 40.68
N ALA A 57 16.06 -7.31 39.36
CA ALA A 57 17.27 -7.10 38.57
C ALA A 57 17.46 -5.60 38.20
N PRO A 58 18.71 -5.10 38.10
CA PRO A 58 18.99 -3.70 37.75
C PRO A 58 18.71 -3.37 36.27
N ALA A 59 18.31 -2.12 36.00
CA ALA A 59 17.96 -1.62 34.68
C ALA A 59 19.19 -1.34 33.78
N PRO A 60 19.10 -1.59 32.45
CA PRO A 60 20.20 -1.36 31.52
C PRO A 60 20.35 0.14 31.14
N THR A 61 21.60 0.58 31.05
CA THR A 61 22.01 1.94 30.64
C THR A 61 21.87 2.12 29.11
N ALA A 62 21.36 3.27 28.67
CA ALA A 62 21.22 3.60 27.24
C ALA A 62 22.57 3.89 26.56
N ASN A 63 22.78 3.35 25.35
CA ASN A 63 23.97 3.57 24.52
C ASN A 63 23.73 4.70 23.50
N PRO A 64 24.74 5.49 23.07
CA PRO A 64 24.57 6.58 22.10
C PRO A 64 24.17 6.09 20.71
N ALA A 65 23.29 6.83 20.03
CA ALA A 65 22.82 6.53 18.68
C ALA A 65 23.90 6.74 17.61
N GLN A 66 24.12 5.72 16.78
CA GLN A 66 24.98 5.76 15.59
C GLN A 66 24.20 6.33 14.38
N PRO A 67 24.82 7.07 13.44
CA PRO A 67 24.16 7.55 12.23
C PRO A 67 23.59 6.41 11.38
N THR A 68 22.34 6.56 10.94
CA THR A 68 21.62 5.62 10.08
C THR A 68 22.27 5.54 8.70
N PRO A 69 22.68 4.35 8.21
CA PRO A 69 23.18 4.18 6.85
C PRO A 69 22.11 4.58 5.81
N ALA A 70 22.54 5.14 4.68
CA ALA A 70 21.66 5.35 3.53
C ALA A 70 21.01 4.01 3.11
N PRO A 71 19.70 4.00 2.78
CA PRO A 71 19.02 2.77 2.42
C PRO A 71 19.69 2.13 1.19
N PRO A 72 19.84 0.79 1.16
CA PRO A 72 20.52 0.11 0.07
C PRO A 72 19.84 0.36 -1.28
N SER A 73 20.64 0.52 -2.31
CA SER A 73 20.19 0.61 -3.71
C SER A 73 19.41 -0.65 -4.11
N GLY A 74 18.20 -0.46 -4.65
CA GLY A 74 17.44 -1.49 -5.37
C GLY A 74 17.30 -2.83 -4.63
N GLN A 75 16.74 -2.83 -3.44
CA GLN A 75 16.41 -4.08 -2.76
C GLN A 75 15.31 -4.81 -3.54
N GLY A 76 15.52 -6.10 -3.79
CA GLY A 76 14.41 -7.06 -3.78
C GLY A 76 14.00 -7.77 -5.06
N CYS A 77 14.47 -7.38 -6.24
CA CYS A 77 14.08 -8.09 -7.48
C CYS A 77 15.22 -8.73 -8.30
N GLY A 78 16.48 -8.65 -7.84
CA GLY A 78 17.59 -9.41 -8.41
C GLY A 78 18.12 -8.96 -9.77
N VAL A 79 17.62 -7.86 -10.34
CA VAL A 79 18.04 -7.33 -11.66
C VAL A 79 19.27 -6.41 -11.62
N GLY A 80 19.84 -6.18 -10.45
CA GLY A 80 21.00 -5.29 -10.26
C GLY A 80 20.68 -3.80 -10.44
N PRO A 81 21.69 -2.92 -10.41
CA PRO A 81 21.51 -1.50 -10.63
C PRO A 81 21.17 -1.19 -12.10
N GLY A 82 20.41 -0.12 -12.31
CA GLY A 82 20.14 0.51 -13.59
C GLY A 82 21.33 1.32 -14.11
N GLY A 83 21.21 1.79 -15.35
CA GLY A 83 22.24 2.58 -16.03
C GLY A 83 21.76 3.96 -16.52
N GLY A 84 20.51 4.33 -16.21
CA GLY A 84 19.91 5.60 -16.59
C GLY A 84 20.43 6.75 -15.73
N SER A 85 20.29 7.98 -16.23
CA SER A 85 20.71 9.18 -15.50
C SER A 85 19.70 9.64 -14.44
N GLY A 86 18.43 9.24 -14.57
CA GLY A 86 17.32 9.75 -13.76
C GLY A 86 16.86 11.16 -14.14
N ASN A 87 17.48 11.77 -15.16
CA ASN A 87 17.14 13.12 -15.63
C ASN A 87 16.24 13.07 -16.86
N ASP A 88 15.46 14.13 -17.06
CA ASP A 88 14.60 14.34 -18.24
C ASP A 88 13.63 13.20 -18.55
N CYS A 89 13.16 12.51 -17.49
CA CYS A 89 12.23 11.39 -17.63
C CYS A 89 10.83 11.88 -18.05
N PRO A 90 10.27 11.39 -19.17
CA PRO A 90 8.94 11.79 -19.62
C PRO A 90 7.84 11.37 -18.64
N ARG A 91 6.73 12.11 -18.65
CA ARG A 91 5.50 11.68 -17.98
C ARG A 91 4.64 10.89 -18.96
N GLU A 92 4.42 9.63 -18.65
CA GLU A 92 3.69 8.67 -19.49
C GLU A 92 2.51 8.05 -18.73
N GLN A 93 2.25 6.76 -18.92
CA GLN A 93 1.29 5.99 -18.13
C GLN A 93 2.03 5.12 -17.13
N PRO A 94 1.57 5.04 -15.87
CA PRO A 94 2.23 4.22 -14.88
C PRO A 94 2.06 2.73 -15.19
N SER A 95 3.17 2.00 -15.12
CA SER A 95 3.23 0.54 -15.29
C SER A 95 2.99 -0.22 -13.98
N PHE A 96 3.25 0.41 -12.83
CA PHE A 96 3.25 -0.22 -11.49
C PHE A 96 2.28 0.41 -10.48
N LEU A 97 1.35 1.26 -10.93
CA LEU A 97 0.45 2.00 -10.03
C LEU A 97 -0.39 1.05 -9.16
N SER A 98 -0.90 -0.06 -9.73
CA SER A 98 -1.71 -1.02 -8.99
C SER A 98 -0.92 -1.68 -7.86
N GLU A 99 0.35 -2.00 -8.10
CA GLU A 99 1.23 -2.60 -7.10
C GLU A 99 1.56 -1.61 -5.99
N VAL A 100 1.84 -0.35 -6.34
CA VAL A 100 2.07 0.75 -5.39
C VAL A 100 0.83 0.99 -4.52
N GLU A 101 -0.36 1.09 -5.10
CA GLU A 101 -1.59 1.28 -4.32
C GLU A 101 -1.92 0.07 -3.44
N GLY A 102 -1.72 -1.14 -3.96
CA GLY A 102 -1.88 -2.36 -3.18
C GLY A 102 -0.90 -2.44 -2.01
N ALA A 103 0.33 -1.90 -2.15
CA ALA A 103 1.29 -1.80 -1.06
C ALA A 103 0.88 -0.76 -0.02
N MET A 104 0.34 0.39 -0.44
CA MET A 104 -0.22 1.38 0.48
C MET A 104 -1.36 0.78 1.33
N ASP A 105 -2.27 0.04 0.69
CA ASP A 105 -3.39 -0.60 1.38
C ASP A 105 -2.93 -1.71 2.34
N GLN A 106 -1.93 -2.48 1.93
CA GLN A 106 -1.30 -3.46 2.81
C GLN A 106 -0.64 -2.78 4.02
N LEU A 107 0.11 -1.69 3.79
CA LEU A 107 0.84 -1.01 4.85
C LEU A 107 -0.09 -0.36 5.87
N VAL A 108 -1.19 0.24 5.44
CA VAL A 108 -2.24 0.77 6.35
C VAL A 108 -2.81 -0.34 7.22
N ARG A 109 -2.97 -1.55 6.70
CA ARG A 109 -3.52 -2.70 7.42
C ARG A 109 -2.52 -3.31 8.40
N GLU A 110 -1.27 -3.45 7.99
CA GLU A 110 -0.23 -4.15 8.74
C GLU A 110 0.48 -3.25 9.77
N GLU A 111 0.67 -1.98 9.44
CA GLU A 111 1.35 -1.01 10.30
C GLU A 111 0.52 0.28 10.45
N PRO A 112 -0.71 0.21 10.99
CA PRO A 112 -1.60 1.37 11.13
C PRO A 112 -0.98 2.50 11.96
N GLN A 113 -0.04 2.20 12.85
CA GLN A 113 0.70 3.18 13.67
C GLN A 113 1.56 4.16 12.84
N LEU A 114 1.82 3.89 11.56
CA LEU A 114 2.51 4.82 10.66
C LEU A 114 1.61 5.96 10.18
N PHE A 115 0.32 5.91 10.48
CA PHE A 115 -0.68 6.83 9.98
C PHE A 115 -1.51 7.43 11.12
N ASN A 116 -1.94 8.67 10.94
CA ASN A 116 -3.08 9.22 11.65
C ASN A 116 -4.35 8.93 10.84
N LEU A 117 -5.00 7.82 11.16
CA LEU A 117 -6.20 7.35 10.45
C LEU A 117 -7.43 8.26 10.64
N ASN A 118 -7.39 9.19 11.58
CA ASN A 118 -8.44 10.19 11.79
C ASN A 118 -8.28 11.44 10.93
N LYS A 119 -7.18 11.55 10.17
CA LYS A 119 -6.90 12.72 9.34
C LYS A 119 -6.61 12.29 7.91
N THR A 120 -7.41 12.80 6.99
CA THR A 120 -7.29 12.52 5.56
C THR A 120 -7.10 13.79 4.77
N LEU A 121 -6.47 13.66 3.60
CA LEU A 121 -6.40 14.75 2.64
C LEU A 121 -7.81 15.05 2.10
N LYS A 122 -8.16 16.34 2.00
CA LYS A 122 -9.46 16.76 1.49
C LYS A 122 -9.72 16.16 0.10
N GLY A 123 -10.86 15.47 -0.07
CA GLY A 123 -11.23 14.83 -1.33
C GLY A 123 -10.65 13.43 -1.54
N CYS A 124 -9.89 12.88 -0.59
CA CYS A 124 -9.41 11.50 -0.64
C CYS A 124 -9.60 10.81 0.71
N VAL A 125 -10.60 9.94 0.80
CA VAL A 125 -11.05 9.32 2.06
C VAL A 125 -10.06 8.32 2.68
N ASN A 126 -9.10 7.83 1.90
CA ASN A 126 -8.07 6.87 2.32
C ASN A 126 -6.64 7.41 2.12
N CYS A 127 -6.49 8.73 1.95
CA CYS A 127 -5.21 9.41 1.94
C CYS A 127 -4.87 9.89 3.35
N TYR A 128 -4.46 8.97 4.22
CA TYR A 128 -4.19 9.27 5.62
C TYR A 128 -2.92 10.12 5.78
N GLN A 129 -2.85 10.90 6.85
CA GLN A 129 -1.61 11.57 7.22
C GLN A 129 -0.58 10.53 7.68
N VAL A 130 0.59 10.51 7.06
CA VAL A 130 1.76 9.72 7.44
C VAL A 130 2.44 10.43 8.63
N VAL A 131 2.59 9.72 9.75
CA VAL A 131 3.24 10.26 10.97
C VAL A 131 4.68 9.79 11.15
N ASN A 132 5.09 8.77 10.40
CA ASN A 132 6.47 8.29 10.34
C ASN A 132 6.87 8.06 8.87
N ALA A 133 7.39 9.10 8.24
CA ALA A 133 7.70 9.11 6.81
C ALA A 133 8.84 8.14 6.48
N ASP A 134 9.91 8.12 7.28
CA ASP A 134 11.07 7.25 7.05
C ASP A 134 10.67 5.77 7.02
N ARG A 135 9.85 5.34 7.98
CA ARG A 135 9.35 3.97 8.03
C ARG A 135 8.36 3.69 6.90
N TYR A 136 7.54 4.66 6.53
CA TYR A 136 6.59 4.55 5.42
C TYR A 136 7.32 4.28 4.10
N VAL A 137 8.33 5.09 3.75
CA VAL A 137 9.06 4.94 2.48
C VAL A 137 9.90 3.68 2.44
N GLN A 138 10.52 3.31 3.57
CA GLN A 138 11.25 2.04 3.69
C GLN A 138 10.33 0.85 3.44
N ARG A 139 9.15 0.82 4.09
CA ARG A 139 8.21 -0.28 3.92
C ARG A 139 7.59 -0.33 2.54
N MET A 140 7.36 0.80 1.90
CA MET A 140 6.91 0.83 0.51
C MET A 140 7.92 0.14 -0.42
N ALA A 141 9.22 0.42 -0.29
CA ALA A 141 10.25 -0.26 -1.08
C ALA A 141 10.33 -1.78 -0.78
N GLU A 142 10.25 -2.17 0.49
CA GLU A 142 10.21 -3.59 0.90
C GLU A 142 8.97 -4.31 0.34
N LEU A 143 7.81 -3.66 0.32
CA LEU A 143 6.57 -4.21 -0.21
C LEU A 143 6.61 -4.37 -1.75
N MET A 144 7.37 -3.53 -2.46
CA MET A 144 7.68 -3.76 -3.88
C MET A 144 8.50 -5.03 -4.06
N SER A 145 9.51 -5.22 -3.21
CA SER A 145 10.36 -6.43 -3.21
C SER A 145 9.53 -7.70 -3.05
N GLN A 146 8.58 -7.70 -2.11
CA GLN A 146 7.66 -8.83 -1.87
C GLN A 146 6.74 -9.13 -3.07
N ARG A 147 6.57 -8.17 -3.98
CA ARG A 147 5.79 -8.31 -5.23
C ARG A 147 6.68 -8.66 -6.43
N GLY A 148 7.96 -8.99 -6.22
CA GLY A 148 8.91 -9.28 -7.29
C GLY A 148 9.33 -8.04 -8.09
N LEU A 149 9.16 -6.85 -7.51
CA LEU A 149 9.58 -5.57 -8.09
C LEU A 149 10.74 -4.99 -7.28
N CYS A 150 11.63 -4.27 -7.94
CA CYS A 150 12.64 -3.49 -7.25
C CYS A 150 12.00 -2.16 -6.85
N GLY A 151 12.08 -1.82 -5.57
CA GLY A 151 11.69 -0.52 -5.05
C GLY A 151 12.91 0.20 -4.47
N LEU A 152 13.05 1.49 -4.75
CA LEU A 152 14.03 2.36 -4.10
C LEU A 152 13.37 3.69 -3.81
N TYR A 153 13.52 4.20 -2.59
CA TYR A 153 13.18 5.59 -2.29
C TYR A 153 14.44 6.44 -2.38
N ASP A 154 14.42 7.46 -3.24
CA ASP A 154 15.61 8.28 -3.57
C ASP A 154 15.78 9.51 -2.68
N GLY A 155 14.86 9.70 -1.73
CA GLY A 155 14.77 10.90 -0.89
C GLY A 155 13.53 11.73 -1.20
N GLU A 156 12.97 11.60 -2.41
CA GLU A 156 11.81 12.35 -2.88
C GLU A 156 10.71 11.43 -3.43
N GLU A 157 11.09 10.45 -4.24
CA GLU A 157 10.17 9.57 -4.98
C GLU A 157 10.52 8.09 -4.72
N LEU A 158 9.48 7.25 -4.77
CA LEU A 158 9.62 5.80 -4.86
C LEU A 158 9.78 5.41 -6.33
N ALA A 159 10.99 4.98 -6.67
CA ALA A 159 11.33 4.39 -7.95
C ALA A 159 10.95 2.90 -7.96
N VAL A 160 10.23 2.45 -9.00
CA VAL A 160 9.79 1.05 -9.14
C VAL A 160 10.16 0.51 -10.52
N LYS A 161 10.82 -0.65 -10.55
CA LYS A 161 11.16 -1.36 -11.79
C LYS A 161 10.99 -2.87 -11.66
N ARG A 162 10.79 -3.52 -12.80
CA ARG A 162 10.86 -5.00 -12.93
C ARG A 162 12.13 -5.46 -13.66
N THR A 163 12.68 -4.62 -14.52
CA THR A 163 13.91 -4.86 -15.30
C THR A 163 14.68 -3.54 -15.41
N ASN A 164 15.89 -3.55 -15.97
CA ASN A 164 16.66 -2.31 -16.18
C ASN A 164 16.24 -1.53 -17.44
N ALA A 165 15.20 -1.97 -18.16
CA ALA A 165 14.72 -1.27 -19.35
C ALA A 165 14.09 0.09 -19.01
N PHE A 166 13.41 0.20 -17.88
CA PHE A 166 12.80 1.43 -17.39
C PHE A 166 12.44 1.32 -15.90
N ASN A 167 12.21 2.46 -15.26
CA ASN A 167 11.52 2.52 -13.99
C ASN A 167 10.47 3.63 -13.98
N ASP A 168 9.40 3.44 -13.22
CA ASP A 168 8.46 4.52 -12.91
C ASP A 168 8.89 5.21 -11.62
N GLN A 169 8.55 6.49 -11.51
CA GLN A 169 8.71 7.32 -10.31
C GLN A 169 7.34 7.65 -9.70
N TYR A 170 7.21 7.48 -8.39
CA TYR A 170 6.01 7.80 -7.63
C TYR A 170 6.34 8.68 -6.43
N ASP A 171 5.76 9.88 -6.39
CA ASP A 171 5.62 10.64 -5.15
C ASP A 171 4.50 9.96 -4.35
N ILE A 172 4.85 9.34 -3.23
CA ILE A 172 3.93 8.48 -2.46
C ILE A 172 3.29 9.20 -1.26
N PHE A 173 3.71 10.43 -0.95
CA PHE A 173 3.04 11.29 0.02
C PHE A 173 3.28 12.76 -0.29
N THR A 174 2.24 13.58 -0.15
CA THR A 174 2.30 15.03 -0.37
C THR A 174 3.30 15.71 0.55
N ALA A 175 3.77 16.91 0.19
CA ALA A 175 4.57 17.77 1.08
C ALA A 175 3.93 18.01 2.46
N ASP A 176 2.59 18.03 2.55
CA ASP A 176 1.85 18.15 3.82
C ASP A 176 1.79 16.84 4.64
N GLY A 177 2.48 15.79 4.18
CA GLY A 177 2.59 14.50 4.87
C GLY A 177 1.38 13.58 4.72
N PHE A 178 0.55 13.71 3.69
CA PHE A 178 -0.56 12.79 3.43
C PHE A 178 -0.21 11.79 2.34
N MET A 179 -0.64 10.54 2.50
CA MET A 179 -0.53 9.55 1.43
C MET A 179 -1.07 10.11 0.11
N ARG A 180 -0.34 9.87 -0.97
CA ARG A 180 -0.68 10.35 -2.31
C ARG A 180 -1.01 9.14 -3.17
N ARG A 181 -2.21 9.09 -3.72
CA ARG A 181 -2.78 7.93 -4.43
C ARG A 181 -3.12 8.25 -5.89
N GLN A 182 -3.52 7.22 -6.63
CA GLN A 182 -3.99 7.28 -8.02
C GLN A 182 -2.95 7.91 -8.96
N LEU A 183 -3.37 8.40 -10.12
CA LEU A 183 -2.49 9.17 -11.04
C LEU A 183 -1.85 10.39 -10.39
N GLY A 184 -2.38 10.82 -9.24
CA GLY A 184 -1.84 11.87 -8.41
C GLY A 184 -0.53 11.53 -7.72
N SER A 185 -0.08 10.26 -7.69
CA SER A 185 1.22 9.81 -7.16
C SER A 185 2.29 9.66 -8.25
N TYR A 186 1.90 9.20 -9.44
CA TYR A 186 2.81 9.01 -10.57
C TYR A 186 3.45 10.33 -11.03
N ARG A 187 4.75 10.27 -11.37
CA ARG A 187 5.59 11.42 -11.73
C ARG A 187 6.10 11.30 -13.15
N SER A 188 6.84 10.24 -13.44
CA SER A 188 7.53 10.03 -14.70
C SER A 188 7.92 8.57 -14.88
N THR A 189 8.39 8.24 -16.08
CA THR A 189 9.03 6.97 -16.41
C THR A 189 10.40 7.26 -17.01
N CYS A 190 11.44 6.66 -16.45
CA CYS A 190 12.82 6.88 -16.85
C CYS A 190 13.33 5.73 -17.73
N TYR A 191 14.06 6.09 -18.80
CA TYR A 191 14.64 5.15 -19.75
C TYR A 191 16.14 5.42 -19.94
N PRO A 192 17.03 4.43 -19.72
CA PRO A 192 16.77 3.18 -19.01
C PRO A 192 16.44 3.42 -17.53
N ALA A 193 16.16 2.35 -16.77
CA ALA A 193 16.02 2.48 -15.33
C ALA A 193 17.27 3.15 -14.73
N TRP A 194 17.10 4.14 -13.87
CA TRP A 194 18.23 4.91 -13.33
C TRP A 194 18.83 4.31 -12.07
N PHE A 195 18.05 3.54 -11.32
CA PHE A 195 18.49 2.70 -10.21
C PHE A 195 18.40 1.25 -10.59
#